data_AF-A0A2R7LQQ1-F1
#
_entry.id   AF-A0A2R7LQQ1-F1
#
_cell.length_a   1.000
_cell.length_b   1.000
_cell.length_c   1.000
_cell.angle_alpha   90.00
_cell.angle_beta   90.00
_cell.angle_gamma   90.00
#
_symmetry.space_group_name_H-M   'P 1'
#
loop_
_entity.id
_entity.type
_entity.pdbx_description
1 polymer ?
#
loop_
_entity_poly.entity_id
_entity_poly.type
_entity_poly.pdbx_seq_one_letter_code
_entity_poly.pdbx_strand_id
1 'polypeptide(L)'
;HSKGDSLELIETYLDTVFRFSYNQKAKRLDGQLVLSTRDSIFWSTQFLSLTKNTITLKDIYLPTDLKKLDSVTAIKAQVIDSMSYLIKPTRSEFKRILKIKHFGTDQVFTKVSK
;
A
#
# COMPACT_ATOMS: atom_id res chain seq x y z
N HIS A 1 50.48 -3.78 -16.84
CA HIS A 1 49.05 -3.55 -17.11
C HIS A 1 48.23 -3.87 -15.86
N SER A 2 48.05 -2.90 -14.96
CA SER A 2 47.16 -3.07 -13.80
C SER A 2 45.72 -2.82 -14.25
N LYS A 3 44.90 -3.86 -14.11
CA LYS A 3 43.45 -3.85 -14.34
C LYS A 3 42.81 -2.77 -13.46
N GLY A 4 42.09 -1.86 -14.09
CA GLY A 4 41.40 -0.77 -13.39
C GLY A 4 40.31 -1.28 -12.47
N ASP A 5 40.12 -0.57 -11.36
CA ASP A 5 39.06 -0.83 -10.39
C ASP A 5 37.69 -0.45 -10.99
N SER A 6 36.71 -1.34 -10.85
CA SER A 6 35.34 -1.11 -11.29
C SER A 6 34.57 -0.31 -10.24
N LEU A 7 33.92 0.78 -10.65
CA LEU A 7 32.94 1.51 -9.83
C LEU A 7 31.54 1.02 -10.21
N GLU A 8 30.83 0.40 -9.26
CA GLU A 8 29.42 0.01 -9.43
C GLU A 8 28.52 1.12 -8.87
N LEU A 9 27.87 1.87 -9.77
CA LEU A 9 26.86 2.87 -9.41
C LEU A 9 25.48 2.20 -9.32
N ILE A 10 24.96 2.06 -8.10
CA ILE A 10 23.61 1.56 -7.85
C ILE A 10 22.68 2.76 -7.64
N GLU A 11 21.99 3.20 -8.69
CA GLU A 11 20.90 4.17 -8.56
C GLU A 11 19.65 3.49 -7.98
N THR A 12 19.30 3.81 -6.73
CA THR A 12 18.09 3.29 -6.09
C THR A 12 16.98 4.34 -6.14
N TYR A 13 16.03 4.17 -7.06
CA TYR A 13 14.80 4.97 -7.08
C TYR A 13 13.86 4.56 -5.93
N LEU A 14 13.85 5.35 -4.85
CA LEU A 14 12.94 5.18 -3.73
C LEU A 14 11.65 5.97 -3.98
N ASP A 15 10.50 5.31 -3.88
CA ASP A 15 9.21 5.99 -3.86
C ASP A 15 9.14 6.91 -2.64
N THR A 16 8.92 8.21 -2.86
CA THR A 16 8.85 9.22 -1.80
C THR A 16 7.70 8.92 -0.84
N VAL A 17 8.01 8.93 0.45
CA VAL A 17 7.01 8.94 1.53
C VAL A 17 6.70 10.40 1.86
N PHE A 18 5.45 10.78 1.69
CA PHE A 18 4.92 12.08 2.11
C PHE A 18 4.38 11.95 3.53
N ARG A 19 4.77 12.86 4.42
CA ARG A 19 4.24 12.92 5.78
C ARG A 19 3.37 14.16 5.90
N PHE A 20 2.08 13.99 6.11
CA PHE A 20 1.16 15.10 6.30
C PHE A 20 1.12 15.54 7.76
N SER A 21 1.25 14.61 8.70
CA SER A 21 1.27 14.89 10.14
C SER A 21 2.05 13.82 10.92
N TYR A 22 2.06 13.92 12.25
CA TYR A 22 2.67 12.88 13.08
C TYR A 22 2.04 11.50 12.83
N ASN A 23 0.72 11.49 12.61
CA ASN A 23 -0.11 10.30 12.49
C ASN A 23 -0.52 9.97 11.04
N GLN A 24 -0.27 10.85 10.07
CA GLN A 24 -0.70 10.63 8.69
C GLN A 24 0.49 10.63 7.75
N LYS A 25 0.61 9.56 6.98
CA LYS A 25 1.66 9.35 5.98
C LYS A 25 1.03 8.84 4.69
N ALA A 26 1.63 9.17 3.57
CA ALA A 26 1.26 8.67 2.28
C ALA A 26 2.50 8.17 1.54
N LYS A 27 2.36 7.08 0.79
CA LYS A 27 3.42 6.56 -0.05
C LYS A 27 2.88 6.23 -1.42
N ARG A 28 3.57 6.71 -2.45
CA ARG A 28 3.23 6.30 -3.82
C ARG A 28 3.77 4.89 -4.06
N LEU A 29 2.92 3.98 -4.53
CA LEU A 29 3.29 2.61 -4.86
C LEU A 29 2.51 2.18 -6.10
N ASP A 30 3.23 1.80 -7.16
CA ASP A 30 2.65 1.26 -8.40
C ASP A 30 1.55 2.15 -9.01
N GLY A 31 1.77 3.47 -9.03
CA GLY A 31 0.82 4.45 -9.56
C GLY A 31 -0.35 4.80 -8.62
N GLN A 32 -0.49 4.10 -7.49
CA GLN A 32 -1.47 4.39 -6.45
C GLN A 32 -0.84 5.15 -5.29
N LEU A 33 -1.64 5.89 -4.53
CA LEU A 33 -1.22 6.53 -3.30
C LEU A 33 -1.79 5.74 -2.12
N VAL A 34 -0.90 5.21 -1.28
CA VAL A 34 -1.27 4.46 -0.08
C VAL A 34 -1.24 5.42 1.10
N LEU A 35 -2.41 5.71 1.65
CA LEU A 35 -2.61 6.57 2.81
C LEU A 35 -2.61 5.71 4.07
N SER A 36 -1.78 6.06 5.04
CA SER A 36 -1.69 5.38 6.33
C SER A 36 -1.97 6.38 7.44
N THR A 37 -2.99 6.10 8.24
CA THR A 37 -3.40 6.93 9.38
C THR A 37 -3.24 6.13 10.67
N ARG A 38 -2.56 6.71 11.64
CA ARG A 38 -2.38 6.16 12.99
C ARG A 38 -3.39 6.78 13.93
N ASP A 39 -4.16 5.96 14.65
CA ASP A 39 -5.06 6.45 15.70
C ASP A 39 -4.40 6.39 17.09
N SER A 40 -3.76 5.27 17.41
CA SER A 40 -3.10 4.95 18.67
C SER A 40 -1.96 3.97 18.39
N ILE A 41 -2.12 2.68 18.68
CA ILE A 41 -1.19 1.63 18.25
C ILE A 41 -1.55 1.04 16.88
N PHE A 42 -2.75 1.33 16.37
CA PHE A 42 -3.23 0.78 15.12
C PHE A 42 -2.98 1.73 13.95
N TRP A 43 -2.80 1.14 12.78
CA TRP A 43 -2.66 1.84 11.51
C TRP A 43 -3.81 1.42 10.60
N SER A 44 -4.62 2.38 10.17
CA SER A 44 -5.56 2.19 9.07
C SER A 44 -4.89 2.54 7.75
N THR A 45 -5.22 1.80 6.70
CA THR A 45 -4.66 2.01 5.36
C THR A 45 -5.78 2.15 4.33
N GLN A 46 -5.70 3.20 3.52
CA GLN A 46 -6.62 3.47 2.41
C GLN A 46 -5.80 3.64 1.13
N PHE A 47 -6.31 3.12 0.01
CA PHE A 47 -5.68 3.30 -1.30
C PHE A 47 -6.46 4.34 -2.08
N LEU A 48 -5.72 5.32 -2.60
CA LEU A 48 -6.22 6.32 -3.51
C LEU A 48 -5.64 6.04 -4.90
N SER A 49 -6.52 5.89 -5.88
CA SER A 49 -6.12 5.84 -7.29
C SER A 49 -6.87 6.92 -8.08
N LEU A 50 -6.15 7.64 -8.92
CA LEU A 50 -6.72 8.59 -9.87
C LEU A 50 -6.58 8.01 -11.27
N THR A 51 -7.71 7.68 -11.90
CA THR A 51 -7.75 7.18 -13.28
C THR A 51 -8.60 8.11 -14.13
N LYS A 52 -7.96 8.81 -15.07
CA LYS A 52 -8.61 9.86 -15.88
C LYS A 52 -9.26 10.92 -14.98
N ASN A 53 -10.59 10.95 -14.93
CA ASN A 53 -11.39 11.90 -14.16
C ASN A 53 -12.14 11.23 -12.99
N THR A 54 -11.70 10.03 -12.61
CA THR A 54 -12.31 9.24 -11.55
C THR A 54 -11.31 9.01 -10.42
N ILE A 55 -11.70 9.42 -9.23
CA ILE A 55 -11.00 9.11 -7.99
C ILE A 55 -11.65 7.86 -7.40
N THR A 56 -10.83 6.86 -7.08
CA THR A 56 -11.27 5.69 -6.31
C THR A 56 -10.54 5.66 -4.99
N LEU A 57 -11.30 5.64 -3.90
CA LEU A 57 -10.83 5.34 -2.56
C LEU A 57 -11.18 3.88 -2.24
N LYS A 58 -10.19 3.10 -1.83
CA LYS A 58 -10.37 1.70 -1.47
C LYS A 58 -9.97 1.51 -0.01
N ASP A 59 -10.90 1.01 0.78
CA ASP A 59 -10.69 0.66 2.19
C ASP A 59 -10.60 -0.85 2.36
N ILE A 60 -9.56 -1.33 3.04
CA ILE A 60 -9.51 -2.74 3.49
C ILE A 60 -10.05 -2.78 4.90
N TYR A 61 -11.25 -3.31 5.08
CA TYR A 61 -11.91 -3.30 6.38
C TYR A 61 -12.45 -4.67 6.79
N LEU A 62 -12.84 -5.53 5.84
CA LEU A 62 -13.55 -6.75 6.17
C LEU A 62 -12.58 -7.92 6.44
N PRO A 63 -12.87 -8.79 7.43
CA PRO A 63 -12.08 -10.00 7.67
C PRO A 63 -11.96 -10.93 6.46
N THR A 64 -12.94 -10.89 5.56
CA THR A 64 -12.94 -11.64 4.29
C THR A 64 -11.89 -11.14 3.30
N ASP A 65 -11.54 -9.86 3.35
CA ASP A 65 -10.44 -9.31 2.53
C ASP A 65 -9.09 -9.77 3.07
N LEU A 66 -8.96 -9.95 4.38
CA LEU A 66 -7.73 -10.41 5.01
C LEU A 66 -7.35 -11.83 4.59
N LYS A 67 -8.33 -12.72 4.36
CA LYS A 67 -8.07 -14.05 3.78
C LYS A 67 -7.42 -13.97 2.39
N LYS A 68 -7.67 -12.91 1.62
CA LYS A 68 -7.05 -12.70 0.31
C LYS A 68 -5.60 -12.21 0.42
N LEU A 69 -5.25 -11.55 1.54
CA LEU A 69 -3.88 -11.16 1.84
C LEU A 69 -2.99 -12.39 2.06
N ASP A 70 -3.50 -13.38 2.79
CA ASP A 70 -2.78 -14.64 3.06
C ASP A 70 -2.41 -15.42 1.78
N SER A 71 -3.16 -15.21 0.69
CA SER A 71 -2.85 -15.81 -0.62
C SER A 71 -1.66 -15.14 -1.33
N VAL A 72 -1.24 -13.97 -0.88
CA VAL A 72 -0.22 -13.14 -1.53
C VAL A 72 1.01 -12.94 -0.66
N THR A 73 0.89 -13.07 0.65
CA THR A 73 2.00 -12.92 1.60
C THR A 73 2.57 -14.28 2.01
N ALA A 74 3.90 -14.43 1.96
CA ALA A 74 4.57 -15.64 2.44
C ALA A 74 4.37 -15.85 3.94
N ILE A 75 4.27 -14.75 4.70
CA ILE A 75 3.90 -14.76 6.12
C ILE A 75 2.40 -14.48 6.21
N LYS A 76 1.65 -15.45 6.76
CA LYS A 76 0.21 -15.34 6.98
C LYS A 76 -0.09 -14.28 8.03
N ALA A 77 -1.25 -13.65 7.91
CA ALA A 77 -1.75 -12.70 8.89
C ALA A 77 -1.90 -13.37 10.26
N GLN A 78 -1.33 -12.76 11.30
CA GLN A 78 -1.51 -13.22 12.67
C GLN A 78 -2.61 -12.37 13.32
N VAL A 79 -3.64 -13.02 13.86
CA VAL A 79 -4.67 -12.34 14.67
C VAL A 79 -4.02 -11.90 15.98
N ILE A 80 -4.06 -10.60 16.26
CA ILE A 80 -3.65 -10.05 17.56
C ILE A 80 -4.87 -10.00 18.48
N ASP A 81 -6.00 -9.47 17.98
CA ASP A 81 -7.28 -9.35 18.68
C ASP A 81 -8.45 -9.57 17.68
N SER A 82 -9.69 -9.56 18.16
CA SER A 82 -10.91 -9.78 17.35
C SER A 82 -11.02 -8.90 16.09
N MET A 83 -10.37 -7.74 16.07
CA MET A 83 -10.37 -6.80 14.94
C MET A 83 -8.97 -6.38 14.45
N SER A 84 -7.91 -6.98 14.99
CA SER A 84 -6.53 -6.54 14.77
C SER A 84 -5.68 -7.66 14.19
N TYR A 85 -4.98 -7.37 13.09
CA TYR A 85 -4.18 -8.35 12.36
C TYR A 85 -2.78 -7.81 12.09
N LEU A 86 -1.76 -8.64 12.32
CA LEU A 86 -0.38 -8.35 11.95
C LEU A 86 -0.08 -8.94 10.58
N ILE A 87 0.25 -8.07 9.63
CA ILE A 87 0.76 -8.44 8.31
C ILE A 87 2.12 -7.80 8.09
N LYS A 88 3.06 -8.55 7.51
CA LYS A 88 4.41 -8.05 7.21
C LYS A 88 4.83 -8.41 5.77
N PRO A 89 4.13 -7.90 4.75
CA PRO A 89 4.48 -8.16 3.37
C PRO A 89 5.81 -7.49 3.01
N THR A 90 6.60 -8.15 2.17
CA THR A 90 7.68 -7.51 1.41
C THR A 90 7.11 -6.49 0.42
N ARG A 91 7.97 -5.59 -0.11
CA ARG A 91 7.52 -4.60 -1.10
C ARG A 91 6.91 -5.26 -2.35
N SER A 92 7.44 -6.40 -2.80
CA SER A 92 6.93 -7.11 -3.98
C SER A 92 5.60 -7.80 -3.72
N GLU A 93 5.38 -8.35 -2.52
CA GLU A 93 4.09 -8.89 -2.08
C GLU A 93 3.06 -7.78 -1.91
N PHE A 94 3.44 -6.65 -1.31
CA PHE A 94 2.56 -5.50 -1.17
C PHE A 94 2.09 -4.98 -2.53
N LYS A 95 2.99 -4.88 -3.52
CA LYS A 95 2.59 -4.55 -4.90
C LYS A 95 1.59 -5.53 -5.51
N ARG A 96 1.68 -6.82 -5.16
CA ARG A 96 0.71 -7.84 -5.59
C ARG A 96 -0.63 -7.67 -4.88
N ILE A 97 -0.62 -7.29 -3.59
CA ILE A 97 -1.83 -6.97 -2.82
C ILE A 97 -2.63 -5.85 -3.52
N LEU A 98 -1.95 -4.81 -3.99
CA LEU A 98 -2.58 -3.69 -4.73
C LEU A 98 -3.32 -4.12 -6.01
N LYS A 99 -3.05 -5.32 -6.53
CA LYS A 99 -3.60 -5.84 -7.80
C LYS A 99 -4.69 -6.88 -7.59
N ILE A 100 -5.00 -7.26 -6.35
CA ILE A 100 -6.04 -8.27 -6.07
C ILE A 100 -7.40 -7.69 -6.49
N LYS A 101 -8.15 -8.46 -7.30
CA LYS A 101 -9.52 -8.10 -7.69
C LYS A 101 -10.49 -8.29 -6.51
N HIS A 102 -11.49 -7.42 -6.41
CA HIS A 102 -12.51 -7.45 -5.34
C HIS A 102 -11.90 -7.43 -3.94
N PHE A 103 -10.80 -6.70 -3.76
CA PHE A 103 -10.13 -6.56 -2.49
C PHE A 103 -10.51 -5.23 -1.85
N GLY A 104 -11.14 -5.28 -0.67
CA GLY A 104 -11.68 -4.11 0.02
C GLY A 104 -12.97 -3.58 -0.61
N THR A 105 -13.40 -2.43 -0.09
CA THR A 105 -14.58 -1.70 -0.55
C THR A 105 -14.15 -0.45 -1.30
N ASP A 106 -14.69 -0.25 -2.51
CA ASP A 106 -14.36 0.88 -3.38
C ASP A 106 -15.44 1.98 -3.28
N GLN A 107 -15.02 3.19 -2.95
CA GLN A 107 -15.79 4.42 -3.13
C GLN A 107 -15.28 5.15 -4.37
N VAL A 108 -16.18 5.44 -5.31
CA VAL A 108 -15.83 5.99 -6.61
C VAL A 108 -16.45 7.38 -6.77
N PHE A 109 -15.59 8.37 -7.06
CA PHE A 109 -15.98 9.75 -7.28
C PHE A 109 -15.62 10.16 -8.70
N THR A 110 -16.62 10.49 -9.51
CA THR A 110 -16.43 11.00 -10.87
C THR A 110 -16.48 12.52 -10.86
N LYS A 111 -15.56 13.15 -11.60
CA LYS A 111 -15.60 14.60 -11.80
C LYS A 111 -16.91 14.99 -12.48
N VAL A 112 -17.70 15.83 -11.83
CA VAL A 112 -18.84 16.50 -12.46
C VAL A 112 -18.28 17.67 -13.26
N SER A 113 -18.32 17.60 -14.59
CA SER A 113 -18.04 18.76 -15.43
C SER A 113 -19.13 19.82 -15.18
N LYS A 114 -18.71 21.04 -14.86
CA LYS A 114 -19.59 22.21 -14.93
C LYS A 114 -19.90 22.54 -16.38
#